data_AF-A0A256ZLG5-F1
#
_entry.id   AF-A0A256ZLG5-F1
#
_cell.length_a   1.000
_cell.length_b   1.000
_cell.length_c   1.000
_cell.angle_alpha   90.00
_cell.angle_beta   90.00
_cell.angle_gamma   90.00
#
_symmetry.space_group_name_H-M   'P 1'
#
loop_
_entity.id
_entity.type
_entity.pdbx_description
1 polymer ?
#
loop_
_entity_poly.entity_id
_entity_poly.type
_entity_poly.pdbx_seq_one_letter_code
_entity_poly.pdbx_strand_id
1 'polypeptide(L)'
;MGLGFFKKKKEEKVEDEKPAQPFTAPDFLKVEKSFTREDVEKARSELRVSSVEKEILSESLTRLYEAAAEGRITPEERDRLVAKYREQLSKIDSVLDYNQKIISLYELEETRAELVKMFQEKFKEINVKIDEIRRKLGVAPKQVEVKVPVWKNLSK
;
A
#
# COMPACT_ATOMS: atom_id res chain seq x y z
N MET A 1 -69.37 44.70 21.98
CA MET A 1 -68.04 45.34 21.97
C MET A 1 -67.02 44.30 22.36
N GLY A 2 -65.93 44.17 21.59
CA GLY A 2 -64.80 43.28 21.91
C GLY A 2 -64.30 42.44 20.72
N LEU A 3 -63.68 43.10 19.74
CA LEU A 3 -62.81 42.50 18.72
C LEU A 3 -61.56 41.89 19.38
N GLY A 4 -61.01 40.79 18.83
CA GLY A 4 -59.57 40.59 18.96
C GLY A 4 -58.98 39.21 18.66
N PHE A 5 -58.61 39.00 17.39
CA PHE A 5 -57.39 38.31 16.92
C PHE A 5 -57.15 36.82 17.22
N PHE A 6 -57.61 36.00 16.27
CA PHE A 6 -56.99 34.71 15.92
C PHE A 6 -55.51 34.89 15.53
N LYS A 7 -54.59 34.25 16.27
CA LYS A 7 -53.20 34.06 15.83
C LYS A 7 -52.99 32.58 15.50
N LYS A 8 -53.13 32.26 14.21
CA LYS A 8 -52.87 30.94 13.64
C LYS A 8 -51.35 30.68 13.72
N LYS A 9 -50.94 29.79 14.62
CA LYS A 9 -49.55 29.30 14.73
C LYS A 9 -49.28 28.46 13.47
N LYS A 10 -48.42 28.96 12.58
CA LYS A 10 -47.89 28.16 11.46
C LYS A 10 -46.97 27.10 12.08
N GLU A 11 -47.38 25.85 12.01
CA GLU A 11 -46.49 24.71 12.18
C GLU A 11 -45.54 24.70 10.99
N GLU A 12 -44.30 25.12 11.25
CA GLU A 12 -43.19 24.92 10.34
C GLU A 12 -42.90 23.42 10.35
N LYS A 13 -43.17 22.76 9.22
CA LYS A 13 -42.76 21.37 9.01
C LYS A 13 -41.24 21.31 9.19
N VAL A 14 -40.82 20.70 10.28
CA VAL A 14 -39.47 20.18 10.44
C VAL A 14 -39.33 19.13 9.34
N GLU A 15 -38.71 19.50 8.23
CA GLU A 15 -38.26 18.52 7.24
C GLU A 15 -37.24 17.64 7.95
N ASP A 16 -37.58 16.35 8.06
CA ASP A 16 -36.71 15.29 8.55
C ASP A 16 -35.33 15.44 7.90
N GLU A 17 -34.36 15.96 8.66
CA GLU A 17 -32.94 15.80 8.36
C GLU A 17 -32.67 14.29 8.41
N LYS A 18 -32.69 13.66 7.22
CA LYS A 18 -32.20 12.30 7.05
C LYS A 18 -30.84 12.22 7.74
N PRO A 19 -30.63 11.27 8.68
CA PRO A 19 -29.37 11.17 9.38
C PRO A 19 -28.25 11.08 8.35
N ALA A 20 -27.31 12.02 8.43
CA ALA A 20 -26.14 12.05 7.57
C ALA A 20 -25.52 10.66 7.59
N GLN A 21 -25.52 9.98 6.43
CA GLN A 21 -24.90 8.67 6.33
C GLN A 21 -23.46 8.81 6.84
N PRO A 22 -22.97 7.88 7.68
CA PRO A 22 -21.60 7.92 8.15
C PRO A 22 -20.70 8.00 6.92
N PHE A 23 -19.92 9.07 6.82
CA PHE A 23 -18.95 9.25 5.75
C PHE A 23 -17.93 8.12 5.85
N THR A 24 -18.13 7.05 5.08
CA THR A 24 -17.12 6.01 4.91
C THR A 24 -16.03 6.61 4.04
N ALA A 25 -14.83 6.81 4.62
CA ALA A 25 -13.68 7.26 3.85
C ALA A 25 -13.51 6.36 2.62
N PRO A 26 -13.34 6.92 1.42
CA PRO A 26 -13.08 6.13 0.22
C PRO A 26 -11.93 5.15 0.43
N ASP A 27 -12.00 3.96 -0.20
CA ASP A 27 -11.03 2.87 0.03
C ASP A 27 -9.57 3.28 -0.21
N PHE A 28 -9.32 4.26 -1.09
CA PHE A 28 -7.97 4.78 -1.34
C PHE A 28 -7.37 5.59 -0.18
N LEU A 29 -8.19 6.00 0.81
CA LEU A 29 -7.73 6.66 2.03
C LEU A 29 -7.49 5.68 3.19
N LYS A 30 -7.84 4.40 3.04
CA LYS A 30 -7.58 3.38 4.05
C LYS A 30 -6.09 3.04 4.05
N VAL A 31 -5.45 3.23 5.20
CA VAL A 31 -4.05 2.89 5.41
C VAL A 31 -4.00 1.59 6.20
N GLU A 32 -3.60 0.52 5.52
CA GLU A 32 -3.41 -0.81 6.09
C GLU A 32 -1.96 -1.26 5.86
N LYS A 33 -1.46 -2.06 6.80
CA LYS A 33 -0.10 -2.60 6.81
C LYS A 33 -0.16 -4.12 6.88
N SER A 34 0.51 -4.78 5.95
CA SER A 34 0.57 -6.24 5.90
C SER A 34 1.68 -6.81 6.79
N PHE A 35 2.75 -6.04 7.00
CA PHE A 35 3.94 -6.46 7.75
C PHE A 35 4.40 -5.38 8.72
N THR A 36 5.03 -5.80 9.83
CA THR A 36 5.71 -4.89 10.75
C THR A 36 7.08 -4.50 10.20
N ARG A 37 7.68 -3.45 10.78
CA ARG A 37 9.05 -3.06 10.41
C ARG A 37 10.04 -4.18 10.73
N GLU A 38 9.85 -4.86 11.85
CA GLU A 38 10.68 -6.00 12.27
C GLU A 38 10.63 -7.16 11.26
N ASP A 39 9.46 -7.45 10.70
CA ASP A 39 9.30 -8.48 9.66
C ASP A 39 10.06 -8.12 8.39
N VAL A 40 10.03 -6.84 8.00
CA VAL A 40 10.75 -6.34 6.82
C VAL A 40 12.26 -6.36 7.04
N GLU A 41 12.74 -6.00 8.24
CA GLU A 41 14.16 -6.10 8.56
C GLU A 41 14.65 -7.55 8.54
N LYS A 42 13.84 -8.50 9.01
CA LYS A 42 14.12 -9.93 8.84
C LYS A 42 14.19 -10.32 7.37
N ALA A 43 13.21 -9.91 6.56
CA ALA A 43 13.20 -10.18 5.12
C ALA A 43 14.43 -9.59 4.41
N ARG A 44 14.85 -8.37 4.77
CA ARG A 44 16.08 -7.74 4.25
C ARG A 44 17.34 -8.49 4.65
N SER A 45 17.41 -8.99 5.88
CA SER A 45 18.53 -9.82 6.34
C SER A 45 18.60 -11.13 5.56
N GLU A 46 17.46 -11.83 5.44
CA GLU A 46 17.36 -13.10 4.74
C GLU A 46 17.72 -12.95 3.26
N LEU A 47 17.19 -11.91 2.60
CA LEU A 47 17.50 -11.59 1.22
C LEU A 47 19.01 -11.36 1.01
N ARG A 48 19.67 -10.68 1.95
CA ARG A 48 21.11 -10.42 1.89
C ARG A 48 21.94 -11.70 2.00
N VAL A 49 21.61 -12.55 2.97
CA VAL A 49 22.31 -13.84 3.18
C VAL A 49 22.07 -14.77 1.99
N SER A 50 20.82 -14.94 1.58
CA SER A 50 20.44 -15.78 0.43
C SER A 50 21.10 -15.32 -0.87
N SER A 51 21.31 -14.00 -1.05
CA SER A 51 21.99 -13.48 -2.24
C SER A 51 23.46 -13.93 -2.28
N VAL A 52 24.14 -13.88 -1.14
CA VAL A 52 25.52 -14.37 -1.01
C VAL A 52 25.59 -15.88 -1.22
N GLU A 53 24.65 -16.65 -0.66
CA GLU A 53 24.60 -18.10 -0.90
C GLU A 53 24.38 -18.44 -2.37
N LYS A 54 23.52 -17.69 -3.07
CA LYS A 54 23.30 -17.82 -4.51
C LYS A 54 24.58 -17.58 -5.30
N GLU A 55 25.34 -16.55 -4.96
CA GLU A 55 26.63 -16.25 -5.59
C GLU A 55 27.62 -17.40 -5.39
N ILE A 56 27.78 -17.88 -4.15
CA ILE A 56 28.69 -19.00 -3.83
C ILE A 56 28.29 -20.29 -4.58
N LEU A 57 27.01 -20.62 -4.62
CA LEU A 57 26.55 -21.80 -5.37
C LEU A 57 26.78 -21.65 -6.88
N SER A 58 26.57 -20.45 -7.42
CA SER A 58 26.81 -20.17 -8.84
C SER A 58 28.29 -20.32 -9.19
N GLU A 59 29.20 -19.81 -8.35
CA GLU A 59 30.64 -20.02 -8.51
C GLU A 59 31.01 -21.51 -8.39
N SER A 60 30.40 -22.21 -7.43
CA SER A 60 30.65 -23.63 -7.21
C SER A 60 30.24 -24.47 -8.42
N LEU A 61 29.13 -24.13 -9.10
CA LEU A 61 28.73 -24.78 -10.34
C LEU A 61 29.81 -24.66 -11.43
N THR A 62 30.41 -23.48 -11.61
CA THR A 62 31.52 -23.29 -12.55
C THR A 62 32.72 -24.17 -12.19
N ARG A 63 33.09 -24.21 -10.90
CA ARG A 63 34.20 -25.05 -10.41
C ARG A 63 33.99 -26.54 -10.66
N LEU A 64 32.75 -27.03 -10.68
CA LEU A 64 32.45 -28.41 -11.03
C LEU A 64 32.81 -28.74 -12.48
N TYR A 65 32.54 -27.82 -13.41
CA TYR A 65 32.92 -28.00 -14.81
C TYR A 65 34.44 -27.96 -15.00
N GLU A 66 35.13 -27.05 -14.31
CA GLU A 66 36.59 -26.96 -14.31
C GLU A 66 37.23 -28.25 -13.77
N ALA A 67 36.76 -28.74 -12.62
CA ALA A 67 37.26 -29.97 -12.02
C ALA A 67 37.08 -31.19 -12.94
N ALA A 68 35.99 -31.26 -13.70
CA ALA A 68 35.79 -32.31 -14.69
C ALA A 68 36.73 -32.17 -15.89
N ALA A 69 36.96 -30.95 -16.38
CA ALA A 69 37.89 -30.68 -17.47
C ALA A 69 39.34 -31.01 -17.11
N GLU A 70 39.72 -30.82 -15.85
CA GLU A 70 41.03 -31.22 -15.31
C GLU A 70 41.12 -32.71 -14.97
N GLY A 71 40.05 -33.48 -15.12
CA GLY A 71 40.01 -34.91 -14.80
C GLY A 71 40.02 -35.23 -13.30
N ARG A 72 39.78 -34.24 -12.43
CA ARG A 72 39.65 -34.44 -10.97
C ARG A 72 38.37 -35.18 -10.59
N ILE A 73 37.33 -35.08 -11.42
CA ILE A 73 36.08 -35.84 -11.34
C ILE A 73 35.65 -36.30 -12.73
N THR A 74 34.83 -37.34 -12.80
CA THR A 74 34.20 -37.79 -14.05
C THR A 74 33.05 -36.86 -14.47
N PRO A 75 32.70 -36.83 -15.78
CA PRO A 75 31.51 -36.12 -16.25
C PRO A 75 30.22 -36.56 -15.54
N GLU A 76 30.07 -37.84 -15.24
CA GLU A 76 28.89 -38.39 -14.56
C GLU A 76 28.80 -37.92 -13.09
N GLU A 77 29.93 -37.86 -12.38
CA GLU A 77 30.01 -37.30 -11.02
C GLU A 77 29.71 -35.80 -11.02
N ARG A 78 30.25 -35.05 -11.99
CA ARG A 78 29.93 -33.64 -12.20
C ARG A 78 28.44 -33.44 -12.39
N ASP A 79 27.80 -34.20 -13.28
CA ASP A 79 26.39 -34.02 -13.61
C ASP A 79 25.48 -34.28 -12.40
N ARG A 80 25.81 -35.26 -11.57
CA ARG A 80 25.12 -35.49 -10.29
C ARG A 80 25.26 -34.31 -9.33
N LEU A 81 26.47 -33.74 -9.20
CA LEU A 81 26.71 -32.57 -8.34
C LEU A 81 26.01 -31.31 -8.87
N VAL A 82 26.04 -31.08 -10.18
CA VAL A 82 25.35 -29.97 -10.85
C VAL A 82 23.84 -30.06 -10.61
N ALA A 83 23.24 -31.25 -10.77
CA ALA A 83 21.81 -31.44 -10.52
C ALA A 83 21.44 -31.07 -9.08
N LYS A 84 22.22 -31.55 -8.10
CA LYS A 84 22.02 -31.22 -6.68
C LYS A 84 22.12 -29.70 -6.43
N TYR A 85 23.13 -29.05 -6.98
CA TYR A 85 23.37 -27.62 -6.71
C TYR A 85 22.34 -26.74 -7.42
N ARG A 86 21.84 -27.14 -8.60
CA ARG A 86 20.72 -26.47 -9.27
C ARG A 86 19.43 -26.56 -8.45
N GLU A 87 19.16 -27.69 -7.81
CA GLU A 87 18.00 -27.82 -6.92
C GLU A 87 18.12 -26.86 -5.72
N GLN A 88 19.31 -26.76 -5.12
CA GLN A 88 19.57 -25.81 -4.04
C GLN A 88 19.41 -24.36 -4.50
N LEU A 89 19.96 -24.02 -5.66
CA LEU A 89 19.85 -22.70 -6.26
C LEU A 89 18.38 -22.30 -6.48
N SER A 90 17.55 -23.21 -6.98
CA SER A 90 16.12 -22.98 -7.17
C SER A 90 15.37 -22.70 -5.86
N LYS A 91 15.75 -23.35 -4.76
CA LYS A 91 15.20 -23.07 -3.43
C LYS A 91 15.58 -21.66 -2.95
N ILE A 92 16.84 -21.29 -3.12
CA ILE A 92 17.33 -19.94 -2.78
C ILE A 92 16.62 -18.87 -3.61
N ASP A 93 16.45 -19.09 -4.92
CA ASP A 93 15.71 -18.17 -5.78
C ASP A 93 14.28 -17.93 -5.29
N SER A 94 13.61 -18.99 -4.81
CA SER A 94 12.26 -18.89 -4.24
C SER A 94 12.24 -18.06 -2.94
N VAL A 95 13.26 -18.22 -2.09
CA VAL A 95 13.41 -17.45 -0.86
C VAL A 95 13.70 -15.98 -1.16
N LEU A 96 14.55 -15.70 -2.15
CA LEU A 96 14.86 -14.34 -2.61
C LEU A 96 13.61 -13.63 -3.13
N ASP A 97 12.87 -14.27 -4.04
CA ASP A 97 11.65 -13.73 -4.63
C ASP A 97 10.59 -13.43 -3.56
N TYR A 98 10.40 -14.36 -2.61
CA TYR A 98 9.44 -14.18 -1.53
C TYR A 98 9.80 -13.00 -0.61
N ASN A 99 11.06 -12.91 -0.15
CA ASN A 99 11.50 -11.81 0.71
C ASN A 99 11.46 -10.46 -0.02
N GLN A 100 11.79 -10.44 -1.32
CA GLN A 100 11.68 -9.24 -2.15
C GLN A 100 10.24 -8.74 -2.23
N LYS A 101 9.26 -9.64 -2.38
CA LYS A 101 7.84 -9.28 -2.39
C LYS A 101 7.38 -8.68 -1.06
N ILE A 102 7.82 -9.21 0.07
CA ILE A 102 7.54 -8.65 1.41
C ILE A 102 8.03 -7.20 1.48
N ILE A 103 9.30 -6.97 1.12
CA ILE A 103 9.92 -5.64 1.15
C ILE A 103 9.16 -4.67 0.25
N SER A 104 8.89 -5.06 -0.99
CA SER A 104 8.21 -4.21 -1.97
C SER A 104 6.77 -3.88 -1.55
N LEU A 105 6.03 -4.84 -1.02
CA LEU A 105 4.67 -4.59 -0.52
C LEU A 105 4.68 -3.56 0.62
N TYR A 106 5.59 -3.73 1.59
CA TYR A 106 5.69 -2.79 2.71
C TYR A 106 6.04 -1.36 2.24
N GLU A 107 6.99 -1.23 1.30
CA GLU A 107 7.39 0.07 0.74
C GLU A 107 6.22 0.76 0.00
N LEU A 108 5.42 0.00 -0.74
CA LEU A 108 4.20 0.51 -1.39
C LEU A 108 3.17 0.99 -0.37
N GLU A 109 2.97 0.21 0.69
CA GLU A 109 2.05 0.58 1.77
C GLU A 109 2.55 1.80 2.55
N GLU A 110 3.87 1.97 2.75
CA GLU A 110 4.48 3.15 3.41
C GLU A 110 4.26 4.39 2.56
N THR A 111 4.57 4.28 1.26
CA THR A 111 4.35 5.35 0.29
C THR A 111 2.88 5.78 0.26
N ARG A 112 1.94 4.82 0.25
CA ARG A 112 0.51 5.11 0.33
C ARG A 112 0.14 5.87 1.61
N ALA A 113 0.64 5.42 2.76
CA ALA A 113 0.37 6.05 4.05
C ALA A 113 0.87 7.50 4.09
N GLU A 114 2.08 7.74 3.60
CA GLU A 114 2.69 9.07 3.53
C GLU A 114 1.89 10.00 2.60
N LEU A 115 1.49 9.52 1.42
CA LEU A 115 0.64 10.28 0.50
C LEU A 115 -0.69 10.69 1.14
N VAL A 116 -1.37 9.76 1.81
CA VAL A 116 -2.64 10.06 2.51
C VAL A 116 -2.43 11.15 3.55
N LYS A 117 -1.35 11.06 4.34
CA LYS A 117 -1.00 12.08 5.34
C LYS A 117 -0.76 13.45 4.70
N MET A 118 0.05 13.52 3.64
CA MET A 118 0.32 14.76 2.91
C MET A 118 -0.96 15.39 2.36
N PHE A 119 -1.85 14.59 1.78
CA PHE A 119 -3.14 15.09 1.30
C PHE A 119 -4.00 15.65 2.42
N GLN A 120 -4.12 14.95 3.55
CA GLN A 120 -4.88 15.44 4.70
C GLN A 120 -4.35 16.77 5.22
N GLU A 121 -3.03 16.90 5.35
CA GLU A 121 -2.38 18.15 5.75
C GLU A 121 -2.66 19.28 4.75
N LYS A 122 -2.58 19.00 3.45
CA LYS A 122 -2.88 19.98 2.41
C LYS A 122 -4.34 20.38 2.34
N PHE A 123 -5.28 19.43 2.49
CA PHE A 123 -6.69 19.75 2.59
C PHE A 123 -6.98 20.63 3.80
N LYS A 124 -6.37 20.35 4.95
CA LYS A 124 -6.49 21.18 6.15
C LYS A 124 -5.99 22.60 5.90
N GLU A 125 -4.81 22.76 5.30
CA GLU A 125 -4.24 24.06 4.95
C GLU A 125 -5.17 24.86 4.01
N ILE A 126 -5.67 24.21 2.95
CA ILE A 126 -6.58 24.80 1.97
C ILE A 126 -7.89 25.22 2.65
N ASN A 127 -8.49 24.34 3.46
CA ASN A 127 -9.76 24.62 4.14
C ASN A 127 -9.65 25.81 5.09
N VAL A 128 -8.54 25.93 5.85
CA VAL A 128 -8.28 27.09 6.70
C VAL A 128 -8.27 28.38 5.87
N LYS A 129 -7.54 28.40 4.75
CA LYS A 129 -7.49 29.58 3.85
C LYS A 129 -8.86 29.92 3.25
N ILE A 130 -9.63 28.91 2.84
CA ILE A 130 -10.99 29.10 2.33
C ILE A 130 -11.87 29.76 3.39
N ASP A 131 -11.85 29.25 4.62
CA ASP A 131 -12.70 29.75 5.69
C ASP A 131 -12.30 31.17 6.14
N GLU A 132 -11.01 31.48 6.17
CA GLU A 132 -10.52 32.84 6.40
C GLU A 132 -11.05 33.83 5.36
N ILE A 133 -10.99 33.47 4.07
CA ILE A 133 -11.49 34.32 2.98
C ILE A 133 -13.01 34.44 3.06
N ARG A 134 -13.74 33.35 3.28
CA ARG A 134 -15.22 33.37 3.43
C ARG A 134 -15.66 34.29 4.56
N ARG A 135 -14.99 34.22 5.71
CA ARG A 135 -15.26 35.11 6.86
C ARG A 135 -15.04 36.58 6.50
N LYS A 136 -13.95 36.90 5.79
CA LYS A 136 -13.68 38.27 5.33
C LYS A 136 -14.73 38.78 4.35
N LEU A 137 -15.29 37.91 3.51
CA LEU A 137 -16.30 38.26 2.52
C LEU A 137 -17.75 38.17 3.05
N GLY A 138 -17.98 37.59 4.23
CA GLY A 138 -19.32 37.37 4.78
C GLY A 138 -20.17 36.37 3.98
N VAL A 139 -19.54 35.45 3.23
CA VAL A 139 -20.25 34.49 2.37
C VAL A 139 -20.39 33.12 3.03
N ALA A 140 -21.60 32.56 2.97
CA ALA A 140 -21.88 31.22 3.48
C ALA A 140 -21.48 30.13 2.46
N PRO A 141 -20.99 28.96 2.91
CA PRO A 141 -20.70 27.84 2.04
C PRO A 141 -21.97 27.30 1.35
N LYS A 142 -21.89 27.05 0.05
CA LYS A 142 -22.91 26.32 -0.72
C LYS A 142 -22.42 24.89 -0.93
N GLN A 143 -23.28 23.90 -0.69
CA GLN A 143 -22.93 22.51 -0.95
C GLN A 143 -22.92 22.25 -2.46
N VAL A 144 -21.81 21.72 -2.97
CA VAL A 144 -21.67 21.26 -4.35
C VAL A 144 -21.21 19.81 -4.27
N GLU A 145 -21.97 18.90 -4.89
CA GLU A 145 -21.57 17.50 -4.98
C GLU A 145 -20.36 17.36 -5.91
N VAL A 146 -19.21 16.98 -5.33
CA VAL A 146 -18.05 16.58 -6.11
C VAL A 146 -18.19 15.11 -6.45
N LYS A 147 -18.44 14.79 -7.72
CA LYS A 147 -18.42 13.40 -8.21
C LYS A 147 -16.97 12.93 -8.31
N VAL A 148 -16.52 12.14 -7.34
CA VAL A 148 -15.22 11.47 -7.40
C VAL A 148 -15.34 10.25 -8.33
N PRO A 149 -14.50 10.12 -9.37
CA PRO A 149 -14.55 8.94 -10.23
C PRO A 149 -14.21 7.68 -9.43
N VAL A 150 -15.10 6.69 -9.48
CA VAL A 150 -14.87 5.36 -8.93
C VAL A 150 -14.05 4.57 -9.94
N TRP A 151 -12.79 4.29 -9.62
CA TRP A 151 -11.93 3.45 -10.44
C TRP A 151 -12.40 2.00 -10.24
N LYS A 152 -13.09 1.43 -11.24
CA LYS A 152 -13.42 0.00 -11.22
C LYS A 152 -12.11 -0.79 -11.30
N ASN A 153 -11.84 -1.59 -10.27
CA ASN A 153 -10.69 -2.49 -10.21
C ASN A 153 -10.58 -3.31 -11.50
N LEU A 154 -9.52 -3.10 -12.26
CA LEU A 154 -9.12 -3.98 -13.36
C LEU A 154 -8.37 -5.17 -12.75
N SER A 155 -9.10 -6.11 -12.15
CA SER A 155 -8.54 -7.43 -11.86
C SER A 155 -8.65 -8.28 -13.13
N LYS A 156 -7.51 -8.59 -13.74
CA LYS A 156 -7.35 -9.74 -14.64
C LYS A 156 -6.47 -10.76 -13.95
#